data_AF-A0A957T262-F1
#
_entry.id   AF-A0A957T262-F1
#
_cell.length_a   1.000
_cell.length_b   1.000
_cell.length_c   1.000
_cell.angle_alpha   90.00
_cell.angle_beta   90.00
_cell.angle_gamma   90.00
#
_symmetry.space_group_name_H-M   'P 1'
#
loop_
_entity.id
_entity.type
_entity.pdbx_description
1 polymer ?
#
loop_
_entity_poly.entity_id
_entity_poly.type
_entity_poly.pdbx_seq_one_letter_code
_entity_poly.pdbx_strand_id
1 'polypeptide(L)'
;MLSQGAIYRFARTDNLRYYRAARTQAGVDFLYPIHVSGTRIADQHKSGRRYVILYFMTKRHKLAAVGYWLDPKQAFEQAYVTDATEDDLELVTEDIEELPHLDAELDNILNRHEIAVDVEVWGVLLED
;
A
#
# COMPACT_ATOMS: atom_id res chain seq x y z
N MET A 1 -13.37 6.78 1.38
CA MET A 1 -12.33 7.23 0.41
C MET A 1 -11.14 7.69 1.22
N LEU A 2 -9.93 7.18 0.91
CA LEU A 2 -8.75 7.46 1.73
C LEU A 2 -8.34 8.94 1.61
N SER A 3 -8.04 9.57 2.74
CA SER A 3 -7.48 10.93 2.78
C SER A 3 -6.01 10.86 2.37
N GLN A 4 -5.64 11.49 1.26
CA GLN A 4 -4.26 11.48 0.77
C GLN A 4 -3.30 12.02 1.85
N GLY A 5 -2.21 11.29 2.11
CA GLY A 5 -1.22 11.66 3.11
C GLY A 5 -1.54 11.17 4.53
N ALA A 6 -2.80 10.83 4.81
CA ALA A 6 -3.23 10.39 6.13
C ALA A 6 -2.62 9.03 6.52
N ILE A 7 -2.49 8.85 7.83
CA ILE A 7 -1.90 7.66 8.45
C ILE A 7 -2.99 6.86 9.14
N TYR A 8 -3.06 5.60 8.78
CA TYR A 8 -4.01 4.63 9.27
C TYR A 8 -3.29 3.50 10.02
N ARG A 9 -4.01 2.86 10.93
CA ARG A 9 -3.68 1.53 11.45
C ARG A 9 -4.88 0.61 11.28
N PHE A 10 -4.65 -0.69 11.19
CA PHE A 10 -5.74 -1.67 11.25
C PHE A 10 -6.17 -1.86 12.70
N ALA A 11 -7.46 -1.67 12.99
CA ALA A 11 -8.02 -1.78 14.34
C ALA A 11 -8.07 -3.23 14.85
N ARG A 12 -8.11 -4.23 13.95
CA ARG A 12 -8.29 -5.66 14.27
C ARG A 12 -6.98 -6.43 14.52
N THR A 13 -5.82 -5.77 14.50
CA THR A 13 -4.52 -6.44 14.68
C THR A 13 -3.78 -5.95 15.91
N ASP A 14 -3.18 -6.90 16.65
CA ASP A 14 -2.28 -6.61 17.77
C ASP A 14 -0.89 -6.14 17.29
N ASN A 15 -0.58 -6.30 16.00
CA ASN A 15 0.67 -5.84 15.41
C ASN A 15 0.55 -4.36 15.05
N LEU A 16 1.27 -3.52 15.80
CA LEU A 16 1.39 -2.09 15.50
C LEU A 16 2.16 -1.88 14.19
N ARG A 17 1.41 -1.74 13.09
CA ARG A 17 1.91 -1.34 11.78
C ARG A 17 1.09 -0.14 11.29
N TYR A 18 1.79 0.87 10.80
CA TYR A 18 1.20 2.10 10.29
C TYR A 18 1.21 2.09 8.77
N TYR A 19 0.20 2.71 8.19
CA TYR A 19 -0.01 2.73 6.75
C TYR A 19 -0.30 4.14 6.32
N ARG A 20 0.37 4.60 5.27
CA ARG A 20 0.10 5.92 4.71
C ARG A 20 -0.71 5.81 3.43
N ALA A 21 -1.76 6.61 3.34
CA ALA A 21 -2.54 6.74 2.13
C ALA A 21 -1.81 7.58 1.09
N ALA A 22 -1.79 7.09 -0.13
CA ALA A 22 -1.31 7.78 -1.30
C ALA A 22 -2.21 7.49 -2.49
N ARG A 23 -1.99 8.25 -3.56
CA ARG A 23 -2.74 8.15 -4.80
C ARG A 23 -1.75 8.01 -5.95
N THR A 24 -1.95 7.01 -6.80
CA THR A 24 -1.15 6.86 -8.02
C THR A 24 -1.40 8.05 -8.95
N GLN A 25 -0.51 8.29 -9.92
CA GLN A 25 -0.77 9.32 -10.95
C GLN A 25 -2.07 9.06 -11.75
N ALA A 26 -2.54 7.81 -11.81
CA ALA A 26 -3.80 7.43 -12.45
C ALA A 26 -5.05 7.68 -11.57
N GLY A 27 -4.87 8.13 -10.33
CA GLY A 27 -5.97 8.45 -9.42
C GLY A 27 -6.45 7.31 -8.51
N VAL A 28 -5.70 6.21 -8.41
CA VAL A 28 -6.06 5.07 -7.56
C VAL A 28 -5.51 5.26 -6.16
N ASP A 29 -6.39 5.18 -5.15
CA ASP A 29 -6.03 5.26 -3.74
C ASP A 29 -5.46 3.94 -3.23
N PHE A 30 -4.36 4.02 -2.47
CA PHE A 30 -3.71 2.87 -1.87
C PHE A 30 -3.02 3.23 -0.56
N LEU A 31 -2.75 2.20 0.24
CA LEU A 31 -2.00 2.26 1.48
C LEU A 31 -0.68 1.52 1.31
N TYR A 32 0.40 2.08 1.87
CA TYR A 32 1.71 1.42 1.97
C TYR A 32 2.25 1.49 3.41
N PRO A 33 3.01 0.48 3.87
CA PRO A 33 3.50 0.44 5.23
C PRO A 33 4.57 1.50 5.50
N ILE A 34 4.53 2.08 6.70
CA ILE A 34 5.49 3.06 7.20
C ILE A 34 5.94 2.73 8.64
N HIS A 35 7.13 3.16 9.03
CA HIS A 35 7.59 3.17 10.41
C HIS A 35 6.92 4.29 11.21
N VAL A 36 6.97 4.18 12.54
CA VAL A 36 6.52 5.24 13.47
C VAL A 36 7.21 6.58 13.20
N SER A 37 8.44 6.55 12.68
CA SER A 37 9.20 7.73 12.25
C SER A 37 8.75 8.31 10.90
N GLY A 38 7.64 7.84 10.32
CA GLY A 38 7.12 8.30 9.03
C GLY A 38 7.79 7.69 7.78
N THR A 39 8.84 6.88 7.93
CA THR A 39 9.61 6.37 6.78
C THR A 39 8.95 5.16 6.11
N ARG A 40 9.13 5.01 4.78
CA ARG A 40 8.58 3.86 4.02
C ARG A 40 9.22 2.56 4.49
N ILE A 41 8.43 1.49 4.60
CA ILE A 41 8.94 0.15 4.90
C ILE A 41 8.98 -0.69 3.62
N ALA A 42 10.17 -1.21 3.29
CA ALA A 42 10.33 -2.35 2.40
C ALA A 42 10.73 -3.56 3.23
N ASP A 43 10.05 -4.68 3.05
CA ASP A 43 10.40 -5.95 3.67
C ASP A 43 11.40 -6.71 2.76
N GLN A 44 12.12 -7.67 3.35
CA GLN A 44 13.09 -8.49 2.62
C GLN A 44 12.61 -9.94 2.53
N HIS A 45 12.57 -10.48 1.32
CA HIS A 45 12.27 -11.89 1.08
C HIS A 45 13.48 -12.76 1.41
N LYS A 46 13.24 -14.06 1.67
CA LYS A 46 14.31 -15.04 1.99
C LYS A 46 15.41 -15.13 0.93
N SER A 47 15.12 -14.73 -0.31
CA SER A 47 16.10 -14.66 -1.40
C SER A 47 16.97 -13.39 -1.40
N GLY A 48 16.80 -12.51 -0.41
CA GLY A 48 17.48 -11.21 -0.33
C GLY A 48 16.80 -10.06 -1.10
N ARG A 49 15.80 -10.38 -1.93
CA ARG A 49 15.04 -9.39 -2.72
C ARG A 49 14.15 -8.53 -1.82
N ARG A 50 14.09 -7.23 -2.08
CA ARG A 50 13.21 -6.29 -1.38
C ARG A 50 11.81 -6.27 -2.00
N TYR A 51 10.78 -6.17 -1.18
CA TYR A 51 9.40 -6.01 -1.62
C TYR A 51 8.61 -5.07 -0.70
N VAL A 52 7.47 -4.61 -1.19
CA VAL A 52 6.48 -3.84 -0.41
C VAL A 52 5.10 -4.46 -0.60
N ILE A 53 4.28 -4.48 0.45
CA ILE A 53 2.87 -4.86 0.34
C ILE A 53 2.03 -3.58 0.28
N LEU A 54 1.21 -3.47 -0.75
CA LEU A 54 0.29 -2.36 -0.99
C LEU A 54 -1.14 -2.83 -0.74
N TYR A 55 -1.98 -1.97 -0.18
CA TYR A 55 -3.40 -2.24 0.00
C TYR A 55 -4.22 -1.23 -0.80
N PHE A 56 -5.06 -1.72 -1.70
CA PHE A 56 -5.90 -0.89 -2.58
C PHE A 56 -7.34 -0.97 -2.13
N MET A 57 -8.02 0.18 -2.12
CA MET A 57 -9.47 0.20 -1.88
C MET A 57 -10.19 -0.30 -3.14
N THR A 58 -10.96 -1.37 -3.03
CA THR A 58 -11.78 -1.88 -4.14
C THR A 58 -13.07 -1.10 -4.26
N LYS A 59 -13.77 -1.26 -5.39
CA LYS A 59 -15.11 -0.66 -5.61
C LYS A 59 -16.17 -1.14 -4.61
N ARG A 60 -15.93 -2.27 -3.93
CA ARG A 60 -16.83 -2.84 -2.92
C ARG A 60 -16.43 -2.47 -1.48
N HIS A 61 -15.61 -1.44 -1.29
CA HIS A 61 -15.14 -0.98 0.02
C HIS A 61 -14.34 -2.02 0.83
N LYS A 62 -13.75 -3.00 0.15
CA LYS A 62 -12.80 -3.96 0.73
C LYS A 62 -11.38 -3.56 0.35
N LEU A 63 -10.40 -4.06 1.11
CA LEU A 63 -8.99 -3.87 0.80
C LEU A 63 -8.41 -5.08 0.06
N ALA A 64 -7.78 -4.83 -1.08
CA ALA A 64 -6.98 -5.82 -1.81
C ALA A 64 -5.50 -5.61 -1.50
N ALA A 65 -4.81 -6.65 -1.02
CA ALA A 65 -3.39 -6.64 -0.74
C ALA A 65 -2.57 -7.24 -1.89
N VAL A 66 -1.49 -6.56 -2.27
CA VAL A 66 -0.60 -6.98 -3.37
C VAL A 66 0.86 -6.75 -2.98
N GLY A 67 1.70 -7.75 -3.22
CA GLY A 67 3.15 -7.58 -3.13
C GLY A 67 3.76 -6.99 -4.39
N TYR A 68 4.82 -6.20 -4.22
CA TYR A 68 5.59 -5.63 -5.31
C TYR A 68 7.09 -5.74 -5.04
N TRP A 69 7.83 -6.38 -5.95
CA TRP A 69 9.28 -6.49 -5.92
C TRP A 69 9.93 -5.17 -6.31
N LEU A 70 10.90 -4.71 -5.54
CA LEU A 70 11.64 -3.48 -5.86
C LEU A 70 12.81 -3.76 -6.81
N ASP A 71 13.33 -4.99 -6.84
CA ASP A 71 14.39 -5.41 -7.75
C ASP A 71 14.25 -6.90 -8.16
N PRO A 72 14.00 -7.20 -9.46
CA PRO A 72 13.50 -6.26 -10.48
C PRO A 72 12.13 -5.68 -10.10
N LYS A 73 11.81 -4.50 -10.64
CA LYS A 73 10.54 -3.77 -10.42
C LYS A 73 9.37 -4.51 -11.05
N GLN A 74 8.72 -5.36 -10.27
CA GLN A 74 7.67 -6.25 -10.77
C GLN A 74 6.66 -6.54 -9.67
N ALA A 75 5.37 -6.51 -10.03
CA ALA A 75 4.34 -6.94 -9.12
C ALA A 75 4.36 -8.46 -8.90
N PHE A 76 3.80 -8.91 -7.77
CA PHE A 76 3.63 -10.33 -7.50
C PHE A 76 2.56 -10.90 -8.43
N GLU A 77 2.68 -12.19 -8.76
CA GLU A 77 1.73 -12.87 -9.66
C GLU A 77 0.32 -12.99 -9.06
N GLN A 78 0.19 -12.88 -7.74
CA GLN A 78 -1.06 -13.05 -7.02
C GLN A 78 -1.35 -11.85 -6.12
N ALA A 79 -2.58 -11.35 -6.23
CA ALA A 79 -3.21 -10.43 -5.30
C ALA A 79 -4.17 -11.20 -4.38
N TYR A 80 -4.44 -10.66 -3.20
CA TYR A 80 -5.41 -11.24 -2.26
C TYR A 80 -6.40 -10.18 -1.79
N VAL A 81 -7.71 -10.45 -1.92
CA VAL A 81 -8.74 -9.62 -1.31
C VAL A 81 -8.85 -10.00 0.16
N THR A 82 -8.55 -9.04 1.02
CA THR A 82 -8.65 -9.22 2.47
C THR A 82 -10.11 -9.15 2.91
N ASP A 83 -10.40 -9.67 4.12
CA ASP A 83 -11.68 -9.42 4.78
C ASP A 83 -11.78 -8.01 5.37
N ALA A 84 -10.69 -7.23 5.32
CA ALA A 84 -10.62 -5.90 5.87
C ALA A 84 -11.36 -4.88 4.99
N THR A 85 -12.10 -3.98 5.63
CA THR A 85 -12.81 -2.87 5.00
C THR A 85 -12.21 -1.52 5.42
N GLU A 86 -12.77 -0.43 4.90
CA GLU A 86 -12.44 0.92 5.36
C GLU A 86 -12.74 1.11 6.86
N ASP A 87 -13.76 0.45 7.40
CA ASP A 87 -14.13 0.55 8.82
C ASP A 87 -13.09 -0.09 9.76
N ASP A 88 -12.24 -0.97 9.23
CA ASP A 88 -11.12 -1.55 9.97
C ASP A 88 -9.91 -0.60 10.04
N LEU A 89 -9.95 0.54 9.34
CA LEU A 89 -8.90 1.55 9.36
C LEU A 89 -9.22 2.63 10.40
N GLU A 90 -8.33 2.76 11.38
CA GLU A 90 -8.38 3.86 12.33
C GLU A 90 -7.41 4.96 11.89
N LEU A 91 -7.96 6.17 11.68
CA LEU A 91 -7.16 7.36 11.41
C LEU A 91 -6.33 7.70 12.65
N VAL A 92 -5.01 7.65 12.50
CA VAL A 92 -4.06 7.97 13.58
C VAL A 92 -3.74 9.46 13.57
N THR A 93 -3.40 9.99 12.40
CA THR A 93 -3.08 11.41 12.17
C THR A 93 -3.14 11.71 10.68
N GLU A 94 -3.36 12.98 10.33
CA GLU A 94 -3.25 13.46 8.95
C GLU A 94 -1.81 13.88 8.60
N ASP A 95 -0.96 14.09 9.62
CA ASP A 95 0.41 14.57 9.46
C ASP A 95 1.41 13.84 10.38
N ILE A 96 2.50 13.37 9.79
CA ILE A 96 3.81 13.30 10.44
C ILE A 96 4.66 14.29 9.66
N GLU A 97 5.01 15.42 10.30
CA GLU A 97 5.73 16.56 9.70
C GLU A 97 7.11 16.21 9.13
N GLU A 98 7.56 14.97 9.26
CA GLU A 98 8.85 14.53 8.75
C GLU A 98 8.65 13.17 8.11
N LEU A 99 8.65 13.11 6.77
CA LEU A 99 8.99 11.88 6.06
C LEU A 99 10.48 11.95 5.75
N PRO A 100 11.37 11.64 6.71
CA PRO A 100 12.79 11.67 6.42
C PRO A 100 13.11 10.54 5.44
N HIS A 101 13.96 10.86 4.47
CA HIS A 101 14.59 9.90 3.56
C HIS A 101 13.64 8.99 2.80
N LEU A 102 13.10 9.58 1.75
CA LEU A 102 12.51 8.87 0.64
C LEU A 102 13.56 8.01 -0.08
N ASP A 103 13.41 6.69 -0.07
CA ASP A 103 14.05 5.87 -1.10
C ASP A 103 13.44 6.28 -2.45
N ALA A 104 14.21 6.99 -3.27
CA ALA A 104 13.75 7.55 -4.53
C ALA A 104 13.31 6.46 -5.51
N GLU A 105 13.86 5.26 -5.41
CA GLU A 105 13.43 4.12 -6.21
C GLU A 105 12.05 3.64 -5.76
N LEU A 106 11.85 3.48 -4.45
CA LEU A 106 10.58 3.08 -3.89
C LEU A 106 9.50 4.14 -4.18
N ASP A 107 9.82 5.41 -4.06
CA ASP A 107 8.89 6.50 -4.39
C ASP A 107 8.48 6.53 -5.85
N ASN A 108 9.44 6.38 -6.75
CA ASN A 108 9.18 6.31 -8.18
C ASN A 108 8.24 5.14 -8.50
N ILE A 109 8.49 3.97 -7.91
CA ILE A 109 7.62 2.80 -8.08
C ILE A 109 6.22 3.11 -7.57
N LEU A 110 6.07 3.54 -6.31
CA LEU A 110 4.77 3.74 -5.66
C LEU A 110 3.88 4.77 -6.37
N ASN A 111 4.48 5.74 -7.06
CA ASN A 111 3.73 6.81 -7.73
C ASN A 111 3.56 6.61 -9.25
N ARG A 112 4.02 5.49 -9.83
CA ARG A 112 3.91 5.25 -11.28
C ARG A 112 2.45 4.99 -11.71
N HIS A 113 2.09 5.44 -12.91
CA HIS A 113 0.78 5.12 -13.53
C HIS A 113 0.54 3.61 -13.69
N GLU A 114 1.60 2.83 -13.99
CA GLU A 114 1.51 1.39 -14.30
C GLU A 114 1.08 0.50 -13.12
N ILE A 115 1.25 0.94 -11.86
CA ILE A 115 0.71 0.18 -10.71
C ILE A 115 -0.80 -0.04 -10.86
N ALA A 116 -1.52 0.92 -11.44
CA ALA A 116 -2.96 0.79 -11.66
C ALA A 116 -3.29 -0.28 -12.71
N VAL A 117 -2.47 -0.40 -13.76
CA VAL A 117 -2.65 -1.38 -14.86
C VAL A 117 -2.38 -2.80 -14.36
N ASP A 118 -1.37 -2.98 -13.52
CA ASP A 118 -1.09 -4.28 -12.88
C ASP A 118 -2.28 -4.72 -11.98
N VAL A 119 -2.89 -3.77 -11.26
CA VAL A 119 -4.10 -3.99 -10.43
C VAL A 119 -5.35 -4.29 -11.26
N GLU A 120 -5.48 -3.67 -12.45
CA GLU A 120 -6.58 -3.92 -13.39
C GLU A 120 -6.43 -5.28 -14.10
N VAL A 121 -5.19 -5.74 -14.37
CA VAL A 121 -4.90 -7.11 -14.84
C VAL A 121 -5.24 -8.17 -13.79
N TRP A 122 -5.20 -7.82 -12.49
CA TRP A 122 -5.74 -8.65 -11.40
C TRP A 122 -7.26 -8.55 -11.24
N GLY A 123 -7.94 -7.94 -12.23
CA GLY A 123 -9.34 -7.58 -12.28
C GLY A 123 -10.37 -8.70 -12.09
N VAL A 124 -9.97 -9.97 -12.00
CA VAL A 124 -10.87 -11.05 -11.57
C VAL A 124 -11.23 -10.93 -10.08
N LEU A 125 -10.43 -10.21 -9.28
CA LEU A 125 -10.66 -10.00 -7.84
C LEU A 125 -11.46 -8.73 -7.49
N LEU A 126 -11.76 -7.87 -8.47
CA LEU A 126 -12.52 -6.62 -8.26
C LEU A 126 -14.02 -6.76 -8.60
N GLU A 127 -14.42 -7.92 -9.12
CA GLU A 127 -15.80 -8.22 -9.52
C GLU A 127 -16.59 -9.03 -8.48
N ASP A 128 -16.05 -9.40 -7.31
CA ASP A 128 -16.75 -10.08 -6.18
C ASP A 128 -16.45 -9.52 -4.76
#